data_AF-W1NW44-F1
#
_entry.id   AF-W1NW44-F1
#
_cell.length_a   1.000
_cell.length_b   1.000
_cell.length_c   1.000
_cell.angle_alpha   90.00
_cell.angle_beta   90.00
_cell.angle_gamma   90.00
#
_symmetry.space_group_name_H-M   'P 1'
#
loop_
_entity.id
_entity.type
_entity.pdbx_description
1 polymer ?
#
loop_
_entity_poly.entity_id
_entity_poly.type
_entity_poly.pdbx_seq_one_letter_code
_entity_poly.pdbx_strand_id
1 'polypeptide(L)'
;MRREDMTWQYGIKGNDKGRVRCNFCNKEMGGGVYHIKEHFAWVKGNVTGCKEVLLAVKQQMLKIITDGKRKKVQRERDMEEVRRGYKNPIDEDEDQEAEFEAQIE
;
A
#
# COMPACT_ATOMS: atom_id res chain seq x y z
N MET A 1 17.28 -6.73 -8.77
CA MET A 1 17.81 -5.50 -8.15
C MET A 1 16.80 -4.95 -7.17
N ARG A 2 17.11 -4.93 -5.86
CA ARG A 2 16.28 -4.22 -4.87
C ARG A 2 16.34 -2.73 -5.24
N ARG A 3 15.19 -2.12 -5.52
CA ARG A 3 15.10 -0.66 -5.59
C ARG A 3 15.54 -0.15 -4.22
N GLU A 4 16.72 0.45 -4.14
CA GLU A 4 17.11 1.17 -2.93
C GLU A 4 16.04 2.23 -2.67
N ASP A 5 15.29 2.05 -1.59
CA ASP A 5 14.26 2.97 -1.19
C ASP A 5 14.94 4.30 -0.84
N MET A 6 14.84 5.32 -1.73
CA MET A 6 15.39 6.67 -1.52
C MET A 6 15.08 7.23 -0.13
N THR A 7 13.96 6.84 0.47
CA THR A 7 13.59 7.23 1.82
C THR A 7 14.64 6.84 2.88
N TRP A 8 15.29 5.68 2.76
CA TRP A 8 16.33 5.23 3.69
C TRP A 8 17.67 5.94 3.47
N GLN A 9 17.85 6.70 2.39
CA GLN A 9 19.03 7.57 2.24
C GLN A 9 19.00 8.73 3.24
N TYR A 10 17.81 9.15 3.66
CA TYR A 10 17.62 10.30 4.55
C TYR A 10 17.04 9.92 5.92
N GLY A 11 16.53 8.69 6.05
CA GLY A 11 16.01 8.14 7.30
C GLY A 11 16.95 7.08 7.84
N ILE A 12 17.28 7.15 9.12
CA ILE A 12 18.12 6.18 9.82
C ILE A 12 17.20 5.27 10.63
N LYS A 13 17.52 3.98 10.71
CA LYS A 13 16.80 3.06 11.62
C LYS A 13 17.08 3.48 13.06
N GLY A 14 16.02 3.67 13.84
CA GLY A 14 16.15 3.99 15.26
C GLY A 14 16.71 2.82 16.07
N ASN A 15 17.01 3.09 17.33
CA ASN A 15 17.58 2.08 18.23
C ASN A 15 16.58 0.96 18.51
N ASP A 16 15.31 1.32 18.73
CA ASP A 16 14.24 0.35 18.96
C ASP A 16 13.59 -0.14 17.66
N LYS A 17 13.02 -1.34 17.73
CA LYS A 17 12.31 -1.97 16.61
C LYS A 17 11.14 -1.09 16.18
N GLY A 18 11.12 -0.70 14.90
CA GLY A 18 10.07 0.13 14.32
C GLY A 18 10.21 1.63 14.56
N ARG A 19 11.27 2.08 15.24
CA ARG A 19 11.66 3.49 15.30
C ARG A 19 12.51 3.86 14.08
N VAL A 20 12.41 5.12 13.69
CA VAL A 20 13.20 5.76 12.64
C VAL A 20 13.60 7.15 13.07
N ARG A 21 14.77 7.60 12.64
CA ARG A 21 15.32 8.93 12.92
C ARG A 21 15.48 9.71 11.63
N CYS A 22 15.07 10.97 11.65
CA CYS A 22 15.29 11.91 10.57
C CYS A 22 16.74 12.38 10.55
N ASN A 23 17.44 12.28 9.42
CA ASN A 23 18.83 12.76 9.32
C ASN A 23 18.96 14.30 9.24
N PHE A 24 17.86 15.02 8.98
CA PHE A 24 17.86 16.49 8.91
C PHE A 24 17.69 17.12 10.30
N CYS A 25 16.61 16.76 11.00
CA CYS A 25 16.28 17.37 12.30
C CYS A 25 16.52 16.45 13.50
N ASN A 26 17.13 15.27 13.29
CA ASN A 26 17.44 14.26 14.31
C ASN A 26 16.24 13.77 15.15
N LYS A 27 15.01 14.12 14.77
CA LYS A 27 13.80 13.65 15.46
C LYS A 27 13.61 12.15 15.26
N GLU A 28 13.38 11.45 16.36
CA GLU A 28 13.02 10.04 16.35
C GLU A 28 11.49 9.86 16.38
N MET A 29 10.99 8.96 15.54
CA MET A 29 9.56 8.74 15.31
C MET A 29 9.29 7.23 15.26
N GLY A 30 8.16 6.80 15.82
CA GLY A 30 7.65 5.43 15.61
C GLY A 30 7.02 5.28 14.23
N GLY A 31 6.63 4.07 13.85
CA GLY A 31 5.89 3.81 12.61
C GLY A 31 6.75 3.63 11.35
N GLY A 32 8.06 3.47 11.53
CA GLY A 32 8.95 3.04 10.45
C GLY A 32 9.00 3.98 9.23
N VAL A 33 9.20 3.37 8.07
CA VAL A 33 9.36 4.08 6.79
C VAL A 33 8.12 4.89 6.37
N TYR A 34 6.95 4.60 6.95
CA TYR A 34 5.72 5.32 6.62
C TYR A 34 5.77 6.75 7.19
N HIS A 35 6.01 6.88 8.50
CA HIS A 35 6.05 8.17 9.17
C HIS A 35 7.24 9.05 8.72
N ILE A 36 8.39 8.47 8.40
CA ILE A 36 9.53 9.25 7.86
C ILE A 36 9.20 9.85 6.47
N LYS A 37 8.42 9.15 5.62
CA LYS A 37 7.97 9.69 4.33
C LYS A 37 7.06 10.90 4.52
N GLU A 38 6.08 10.78 5.42
CA GLU A 38 5.17 11.89 5.75
C GLU A 38 5.92 13.09 6.35
N HIS A 39 6.90 12.82 7.23
CA HIS A 39 7.76 13.82 7.84
C HIS A 39 8.55 14.63 6.80
N PHE A 40 9.16 13.97 5.81
CA PHE A 40 9.91 14.66 4.73
C PHE A 40 9.00 15.42 3.77
N ALA A 41 7.85 14.82 3.42
CA ALA A 41 6.94 15.40 2.44
C ALA A 41 6.07 16.54 2.99
N TRP A 42 6.08 16.77 4.32
CA TRP A 42 5.13 17.65 5.02
C TRP A 42 3.68 17.31 4.72
N VAL A 43 3.40 16.01 4.57
CA VAL A 43 2.03 15.54 4.45
C VAL A 43 1.38 15.66 5.83
N LYS A 44 0.26 16.38 5.91
CA LYS A 44 -0.54 16.44 7.14
C LYS A 44 -1.04 15.03 7.47
N GLY A 45 -0.83 14.59 8.70
CA GLY A 45 -1.16 13.25 9.14
C GLY A 45 -0.68 13.02 10.57
N ASN A 46 -0.08 11.87 10.82
CA ASN A 46 0.31 11.44 12.16
C ASN A 46 1.61 12.10 12.67
N VAL A 47 2.34 12.79 11.79
CA VAL A 47 3.68 13.28 12.07
C VAL A 47 3.85 14.72 11.61
N THR A 48 4.59 15.49 12.41
CA THR A 48 4.93 16.88 12.07
C THR A 48 5.96 16.91 10.95
N GLY A 49 5.83 17.81 9.98
CA GLY A 49 6.79 17.96 8.88
C GLY A 49 8.17 18.47 9.32
N CYS A 50 9.23 18.00 8.67
CA CYS A 50 10.61 18.40 8.96
C CYS A 50 10.95 19.80 8.42
N LYS A 51 11.12 20.80 9.29
CA LYS A 51 11.46 22.17 8.84
C LYS A 51 12.84 22.28 8.17
N GLU A 52 13.73 21.33 8.41
CA GLU A 52 15.13 21.34 7.95
C GLU A 52 15.35 20.50 6.67
N VAL A 53 14.30 19.90 6.13
CA VAL A 53 14.37 19.16 4.86
C VAL A 53 14.56 20.12 3.69
N LEU A 54 15.47 19.77 2.79
CA LEU A 54 15.66 20.47 1.52
C LEU A 54 14.43 20.33 0.62
N LEU A 55 14.10 21.40 -0.12
CA LEU A 55 12.93 21.41 -1.01
C LEU A 55 12.96 20.29 -2.05
N ALA A 56 14.14 19.97 -2.60
CA ALA A 56 14.32 18.87 -3.53
C ALA A 56 13.91 17.51 -2.92
N VAL A 57 14.34 17.24 -1.68
CA VAL A 57 14.01 16.02 -0.94
C VAL A 57 12.50 15.97 -0.65
N LYS A 58 11.91 17.09 -0.24
CA LYS A 58 10.47 17.21 -0.04
C LYS A 58 9.68 16.84 -1.31
N GLN A 59 10.05 17.42 -2.46
CA GLN A 59 9.39 17.15 -3.74
C GLN A 59 9.56 15.69 -4.18
N GLN A 60 10.75 15.12 -4.02
CA GLN A 60 11.01 13.71 -4.30
C GLN A 60 10.13 12.79 -3.44
N MET A 61 10.02 13.07 -2.14
CA MET A 61 9.19 12.26 -1.23
C MET A 61 7.70 12.41 -1.52
N LEU A 62 7.23 13.62 -1.86
CA LEU A 62 5.85 13.84 -2.33
C LEU A 62 5.53 13.02 -3.58
N LYS A 63 6.44 12.96 -4.55
CA LYS A 63 6.29 12.14 -5.75
C LYS A 63 6.19 10.65 -5.41
N ILE A 64 7.07 10.15 -4.54
CA ILE A 64 7.04 8.74 -4.09
C ILE A 64 5.70 8.39 -3.45
N ILE A 65 5.17 9.24 -2.57
CA ILE A 65 3.88 9.02 -1.91
C ILE A 65 2.75 9.01 -2.95
N THR A 66 2.75 9.96 -3.87
CA THR A 66 1.70 10.12 -4.89
C THR A 66 1.70 8.96 -5.89
N ASP A 67 2.88 8.56 -6.38
CA ASP A 67 3.03 7.42 -7.29
C ASP A 67 2.63 6.11 -6.61
N GLY A 68 2.89 5.97 -5.31
CA GLY A 68 2.41 4.84 -4.50
C GLY A 68 0.89 4.75 -4.47
N LYS A 69 0.20 5.89 -4.26
CA LYS A 69 -1.27 5.97 -4.27
C LYS A 69 -1.83 5.64 -5.65
N ARG A 70 -1.26 6.20 -6.72
CA ARG A 70 -1.67 5.91 -8.11
C ARG A 70 -1.56 4.42 -8.44
N LYS A 71 -0.44 3.79 -8.05
CA LYS A 71 -0.23 2.34 -8.25
C LYS A 71 -1.22 1.50 -7.46
N LYS A 72 -1.63 1.93 -6.26
CA LYS A 72 -2.66 1.24 -5.48
C LYS A 72 -4.00 1.28 -6.21
N VAL A 73 -4.44 2.47 -6.63
CA VAL A 73 -5.71 2.66 -7.36
C VAL A 73 -5.72 1.87 -8.67
N GLN A 74 -4.62 1.88 -9.43
CA GLN A 74 -4.54 1.11 -10.66
C GLN A 74 -4.72 -0.39 -10.40
N ARG A 75 -4.04 -0.95 -9.38
CA ARG A 75 -4.21 -2.37 -9.03
C ARG A 75 -5.63 -2.71 -8.58
N GLU A 76 -6.29 -1.81 -7.85
CA GLU A 76 -7.69 -2.01 -7.44
C GLU A 76 -8.61 -2.06 -8.67
N ARG A 77 -8.42 -1.15 -9.64
CA ARG A 77 -9.15 -1.17 -10.92
C ARG A 77 -8.86 -2.44 -11.72
N ASP A 78 -7.60 -2.83 -11.86
CA ASP A 78 -7.21 -4.03 -12.60
C ASP A 78 -7.86 -5.28 -11.98
N MET A 79 -7.90 -5.39 -10.64
CA MET A 79 -8.58 -6.48 -9.94
C MET A 79 -10.10 -6.46 -10.16
N GLU A 80 -10.73 -5.29 -10.18
CA GLU A 80 -12.16 -5.15 -10.47
C GLU A 80 -12.50 -5.56 -11.91
N GLU A 81 -11.66 -5.19 -12.88
CA GLU A 81 -11.84 -5.57 -14.27
C GLU A 81 -11.73 -7.09 -14.47
N VAL A 82 -10.75 -7.73 -13.82
CA VAL A 82 -10.63 -9.21 -13.80
C VAL A 82 -11.89 -9.84 -13.18
N ARG A 83 -12.39 -9.31 -12.06
CA ARG A 83 -13.63 -9.79 -11.43
C ARG A 83 -14.84 -9.67 -12.36
N ARG A 84 -14.95 -8.58 -13.11
CA ARG A 84 -16.03 -8.34 -14.07
C ARG A 84 -15.94 -9.24 -15.30
N GLY A 85 -14.73 -9.59 -15.73
CA GLY A 85 -14.49 -10.57 -16.80
C GLY A 85 -14.88 -12.00 -16.41
N TYR A 86 -14.88 -12.32 -15.11
CA TYR A 86 -15.33 -13.59 -14.54
C TYR A 86 -16.84 -13.57 -14.23
N LYS A 87 -17.67 -13.28 -15.24
CA LYS A 87 -19.11 -13.56 -15.14
C LYS A 87 -19.27 -15.07 -15.37
N ASN A 88 -19.42 -15.85 -14.30
CA ASN A 88 -19.80 -17.27 -14.42
C ASN A 88 -21.09 -17.33 -15.27
N PRO A 89 -21.13 -18.12 -16.35
CA PRO A 89 -22.36 -18.78 -16.75
C PRO A 89 -22.68 -19.72 -15.58
N ILE A 90 -23.57 -19.31 -14.69
CA ILE A 90 -24.35 -20.29 -13.96
C ILE A 90 -25.48 -20.57 -14.95
N ASP A 91 -25.30 -21.63 -15.71
CA ASP A 91 -26.27 -22.14 -16.66
C ASP A 91 -27.59 -22.37 -15.90
N GLU A 92 -28.63 -21.65 -16.32
CA GLU A 92 -30.01 -22.03 -16.04
C GLU A 92 -30.33 -23.28 -16.88
N ASP A 93 -31.04 -24.23 -16.25
CA ASP A 93 -31.77 -25.38 -16.81
C ASP A 93 -31.00 -26.68 -17.12
N GLU A 94 -31.16 -27.70 -16.26
CA GLU A 94 -31.71 -29.01 -16.68
C GLU A 94 -32.26 -29.80 -15.48
N ASP A 95 -33.58 -29.87 -15.45
CA ASP A 95 -34.45 -30.65 -14.57
C ASP A 95 -34.49 -32.10 -15.08
N GLN A 96 -33.86 -33.07 -14.40
CA GLN A 96 -34.12 -34.54 -14.53
C GLN A 96 -33.24 -35.39 -13.58
N GLU A 97 -33.57 -35.46 -12.28
CA GLU A 97 -33.21 -36.65 -11.47
C GLU A 97 -34.16 -36.82 -10.27
N ALA A 98 -35.47 -36.79 -10.55
CA ALA A 98 -36.49 -37.28 -9.64
C ALA A 98 -36.91 -38.70 -10.06
N GLU A 99 -36.11 -39.75 -9.76
CA GLU A 99 -36.67 -41.12 -9.72
C GLU A 99 -35.87 -42.21 -8.98
N PHE A 100 -34.62 -42.04 -8.51
CA PHE A 100 -33.84 -43.22 -8.07
C PHE A 100 -33.82 -43.56 -6.55
N GLU A 101 -34.24 -42.69 -5.63
CA GLU A 101 -34.15 -42.98 -4.18
C GLU A 101 -35.46 -43.43 -3.49
N ALA A 102 -36.24 -44.27 -4.16
CA ALA A 102 -37.41 -44.94 -3.54
C ALA A 102 -37.34 -46.48 -3.51
N GLN A 103 -36.19 -47.10 -3.80
CA GLN A 103 -36.12 -48.57 -3.94
C GLN A 103 -34.88 -49.27 -3.32
N ILE A 104 -34.28 -48.76 -2.25
CA ILE A 104 -33.36 -49.51 -1.35
C ILE A 104 -33.44 -48.79 0.01
N GLU A 105 -34.08 -49.22 1.09
CA GLU A 105 -34.65 -50.47 1.62
C GLU A 105 -35.91 -50.13 2.46
#